data_AF-A0A4U1MLI6-F1
#
_entry.id   AF-A0A4U1MLI6-F1
#
_cell.length_a   1.000
_cell.length_b   1.000
_cell.length_c   1.000
_cell.angle_alpha   90.00
_cell.angle_beta   90.00
_cell.angle_gamma   90.00
#
_symmetry.space_group_name_H-M   'P 1'
#
loop_
_entity.id
_entity.type
_entity.pdbx_description
1 polymer ?
#
loop_
_entity_poly.entity_id
_entity_poly.type
_entity_poly.pdbx_seq_one_letter_code
_entity_poly.pdbx_strand_id
1 'polypeptide(L)'
;MRMNKEELIKLVSDRLRLIRQEQGYSQDIMAEVLGTSKKTLVQIEKNRMLASWTVTVSTCSLFSESEVLQNVLGDEPLEVIKLLAHKKIEYRLDKTMGGKVWWKEIESKGRYVLQQNVISQHYRIIDDGHFRWYSSFDRDDTMKRFGELIQD
;
A
#
# COMPACT_ATOMS: atom_id res chain seq x y z
N MET A 1 -9.91 12.61 0.32
CA MET A 1 -10.46 11.28 -0.05
C MET A 1 -9.64 10.26 0.71
N ARG A 2 -10.26 9.39 1.51
CA ARG A 2 -9.57 8.40 2.35
C ARG A 2 -9.57 7.08 1.58
N MET A 3 -8.39 6.53 1.28
CA MET A 3 -8.27 5.27 0.57
C MET A 3 -9.06 4.17 1.28
N ASN A 4 -9.90 3.47 0.51
CA ASN A 4 -10.67 2.32 0.94
C ASN A 4 -10.46 1.12 -0.01
N LYS A 5 -11.12 0.00 0.28
CA LYS A 5 -10.96 -1.25 -0.46
C LYS A 5 -11.42 -1.12 -1.92
N GLU A 6 -12.54 -0.46 -2.16
CA GLU A 6 -13.12 -0.24 -3.48
C GLU A 6 -12.23 0.66 -4.33
N GLU A 7 -11.69 1.72 -3.74
CA GLU A 7 -10.72 2.62 -4.38
C GLU A 7 -9.44 1.89 -4.75
N LEU A 8 -8.89 1.06 -3.85
CA LEU A 8 -7.70 0.25 -4.13
C LEU A 8 -7.94 -0.73 -5.30
N ILE A 9 -9.07 -1.45 -5.29
CA ILE A 9 -9.43 -2.37 -6.37
C ILE A 9 -9.47 -1.63 -7.71
N LYS A 10 -10.08 -0.45 -7.76
CA LYS A 10 -10.16 0.36 -8.97
C LYS A 10 -8.78 0.80 -9.44
N LEU A 11 -7.97 1.37 -8.54
CA LEU A 11 -6.62 1.84 -8.84
C LEU A 11 -5.73 0.72 -9.41
N VAL A 12 -5.76 -0.46 -8.82
CA VAL A 12 -4.99 -1.62 -9.30
C VAL A 12 -5.54 -2.14 -10.63
N SER A 13 -6.87 -2.21 -10.77
CA SER A 13 -7.51 -2.64 -12.02
C SER A 13 -7.10 -1.77 -13.21
N ASP A 14 -7.09 -0.44 -13.02
CA ASP A 14 -6.72 0.55 -14.03
C ASP A 14 -5.22 0.53 -14.37
N ARG A 15 -4.39 -0.20 -13.61
CA ARG A 15 -2.93 -0.30 -13.78
C ARG A 15 -2.44 -1.69 -14.17
N LEU A 16 -3.28 -2.72 -14.08
CA LEU A 16 -2.91 -4.11 -14.36
C LEU A 16 -2.22 -4.30 -15.72
N ARG A 17 -2.71 -3.61 -16.77
CA ARG A 17 -2.07 -3.66 -18.10
C ARG A 17 -0.66 -3.08 -18.10
N LEU A 18 -0.46 -1.97 -17.41
CA LEU A 18 0.84 -1.29 -17.34
C LEU A 18 1.84 -2.10 -16.51
N ILE A 19 1.40 -2.63 -15.36
CA ILE A 19 2.20 -3.54 -14.53
C ILE A 19 2.62 -4.76 -15.35
N ARG A 20 1.69 -5.37 -16.09
CA ARG A 20 2.01 -6.50 -16.97
C ARG A 20 3.06 -6.14 -18.03
N GLN A 21 2.95 -4.97 -18.64
CA GLN A 21 3.88 -4.49 -19.67
C GLN A 21 5.27 -4.18 -19.10
N GLU A 22 5.34 -3.60 -17.91
CA GLU A 22 6.59 -3.33 -17.18
C GLU A 22 7.38 -4.63 -16.94
N GLN A 23 6.68 -5.72 -16.61
CA GLN A 23 7.29 -7.04 -16.42
C GLN A 23 7.55 -7.81 -17.73
N GLY A 24 7.15 -7.25 -18.88
CA GLY A 24 7.28 -7.91 -20.19
C GLY A 24 6.38 -9.15 -20.36
N TYR A 25 5.32 -9.29 -19.56
CA TYR A 25 4.48 -10.49 -19.56
C TYR A 25 3.40 -10.47 -20.66
N SER A 26 3.13 -11.64 -21.24
CA SER A 26 1.92 -11.86 -22.03
C SER A 26 0.68 -11.95 -21.13
N GLN A 27 -0.52 -11.82 -21.70
CA GLN A 27 -1.76 -11.98 -20.93
C GLN A 27 -1.92 -13.40 -20.37
N ASP A 28 -1.39 -14.41 -21.06
CA ASP A 28 -1.40 -15.79 -20.58
C ASP A 28 -0.53 -15.93 -19.33
N ILE A 29 0.71 -15.44 -19.38
CA ILE A 29 1.66 -15.48 -18.25
C ILE A 29 1.10 -14.72 -17.04
N MET A 30 0.62 -13.49 -17.26
CA MET A 30 0.07 -12.69 -16.16
C MET A 30 -1.16 -13.33 -15.53
N ALA A 31 -2.01 -13.96 -16.32
CA ALA A 31 -3.20 -14.65 -15.81
C ALA A 31 -2.81 -15.84 -14.92
N GLU A 32 -1.80 -16.62 -15.34
CA GLU A 32 -1.23 -17.71 -14.54
C GLU A 32 -0.62 -17.20 -13.22
N VAL A 33 0.24 -16.18 -13.29
CA VAL A 33 0.89 -15.56 -12.12
C VAL A 33 -0.13 -15.03 -11.11
N LEU A 34 -1.19 -14.38 -11.59
CA LEU A 34 -2.25 -13.85 -10.73
C LEU A 34 -3.28 -14.89 -10.27
N GLY A 35 -3.22 -16.12 -10.78
CA GLY A 35 -4.21 -17.16 -10.50
C GLY A 35 -5.61 -16.82 -11.01
N THR A 36 -5.71 -16.19 -12.18
CA THR A 36 -6.99 -15.85 -12.84
C THR A 36 -7.05 -16.38 -14.27
N SER A 37 -8.22 -16.33 -14.90
CA SER A 37 -8.32 -16.72 -16.30
C SER A 37 -7.83 -15.59 -17.23
N LYS A 38 -7.22 -15.93 -18.37
CA LYS A 38 -6.88 -14.95 -19.42
C LYS A 38 -8.09 -14.11 -19.81
N LYS A 39 -9.27 -14.73 -19.93
CA LYS A 39 -10.53 -14.03 -20.26
C LYS A 39 -10.83 -12.95 -19.22
N THR A 40 -10.70 -13.27 -17.94
CA THR A 40 -10.89 -12.33 -16.83
C THR A 40 -9.90 -11.19 -16.91
N LEU A 41 -8.60 -11.48 -17.04
CA LEU A 41 -7.56 -10.46 -17.17
C LEU A 41 -7.85 -9.52 -18.36
N VAL A 42 -8.21 -10.06 -19.52
CA VAL A 42 -8.56 -9.28 -20.72
C VAL A 42 -9.77 -8.37 -20.48
N GLN A 43 -10.79 -8.81 -19.75
CA GLN A 43 -11.94 -7.94 -19.43
C GLN A 43 -11.53 -6.81 -18.49
N ILE A 44 -10.65 -7.08 -17.53
CA ILE A 44 -10.11 -6.06 -16.62
C ILE A 44 -9.28 -5.03 -17.40
N GLU A 45 -8.34 -5.45 -18.24
CA GLU A 45 -7.51 -4.54 -19.05
C GLU A 45 -8.32 -3.72 -20.07
N LYS A 46 -9.53 -4.16 -20.41
CA LYS A 46 -10.49 -3.44 -21.27
C LYS A 46 -11.43 -2.54 -20.48
N ASN A 47 -11.24 -2.41 -19.16
CA ASN A 47 -12.10 -1.65 -18.24
C ASN A 47 -13.57 -2.09 -18.27
N ARG A 48 -13.84 -3.36 -18.60
CA ARG A 48 -15.20 -3.92 -18.65
C ARG A 48 -15.63 -4.53 -17.32
N MET A 49 -14.67 -4.82 -16.45
CA MET A 49 -14.88 -5.26 -15.08
C MET A 49 -13.68 -4.88 -14.22
N LEU A 50 -13.87 -4.84 -12.90
CA LEU A 50 -12.77 -4.67 -11.95
C LEU A 50 -12.19 -6.02 -11.54
N ALA A 51 -10.95 -6.00 -11.07
CA ALA A 51 -10.32 -7.13 -10.40
C ALA A 51 -11.08 -7.50 -9.11
N SER A 52 -11.03 -8.77 -8.72
CA SER A 52 -11.50 -9.17 -7.38
C SER A 52 -10.53 -8.66 -6.30
N TRP A 53 -10.97 -8.69 -5.04
CA TRP A 53 -10.09 -8.41 -3.91
C TRP A 53 -8.86 -9.33 -3.90
N THR A 54 -9.04 -10.63 -4.16
CA THR A 54 -7.94 -11.59 -4.19
C THR A 54 -6.93 -11.29 -5.28
N VAL A 55 -7.39 -10.99 -6.51
CA VAL A 55 -6.49 -10.60 -7.61
C VAL A 55 -5.77 -9.29 -7.30
N THR A 56 -6.45 -8.34 -6.66
CA THR A 56 -5.86 -7.07 -6.20
C THR A 56 -4.74 -7.32 -5.18
N VAL A 57 -5.00 -8.15 -4.17
CA VAL A 57 -3.99 -8.53 -3.16
C VAL A 57 -2.82 -9.27 -3.79
N SER A 58 -3.08 -10.24 -4.67
CA SER A 58 -2.02 -10.95 -5.40
C SER A 58 -1.17 -10.01 -6.23
N THR A 59 -1.80 -9.05 -6.93
CA THR A 59 -1.08 -8.06 -7.74
C THR A 59 -0.13 -7.24 -6.87
N CYS A 60 -0.62 -6.66 -5.78
CA CYS A 60 0.24 -5.84 -4.93
C CYS A 60 1.31 -6.64 -4.18
N SER A 61 1.06 -7.93 -3.92
CA SER A 61 2.03 -8.79 -3.23
C SER A 61 3.14 -9.27 -4.16
N LEU A 62 2.81 -9.61 -5.41
CA LEU A 62 3.76 -10.13 -6.38
C LEU A 62 4.53 -9.02 -7.10
N PHE A 63 3.98 -7.81 -7.15
CA PHE A 63 4.53 -6.67 -7.87
C PHE A 63 4.76 -5.45 -6.96
N SER A 64 5.13 -5.65 -5.70
CA SER A 64 5.38 -4.55 -4.74
C SER A 64 6.46 -3.56 -5.19
N GLU A 65 7.41 -4.05 -6.00
CA GLU A 65 8.52 -3.26 -6.57
C GLU A 65 8.20 -2.63 -7.93
N SER A 66 6.97 -2.83 -8.45
CA SER A 66 6.54 -2.19 -9.69
C SER A 66 6.50 -0.68 -9.52
N GLU A 67 7.21 0.06 -10.37
CA GLU A 67 7.16 1.53 -10.36
C GLU A 67 5.74 2.01 -10.66
N VAL A 68 5.04 1.33 -11.57
CA VAL A 68 3.64 1.62 -11.88
C VAL A 68 2.76 1.51 -10.63
N LEU A 69 2.97 0.49 -9.81
CA LEU A 69 2.20 0.28 -8.58
C LEU A 69 2.60 1.27 -7.49
N GLN A 70 3.90 1.48 -7.28
CA GLN A 70 4.42 2.41 -6.27
C GLN A 70 3.99 3.85 -6.53
N ASN A 71 3.90 4.27 -7.79
CA ASN A 71 3.38 5.59 -8.16
C ASN A 71 1.91 5.82 -7.76
N VAL A 72 1.17 4.74 -7.47
CA VAL A 72 -0.25 4.80 -7.10
C VAL A 72 -0.50 4.51 -5.63
N LEU A 73 0.36 3.73 -4.97
CA LEU A 73 0.17 3.30 -3.58
C LEU A 73 1.24 3.82 -2.60
N GLY A 74 2.33 4.38 -3.10
CA GLY A 74 3.52 4.71 -2.33
C GLY A 74 4.54 3.57 -2.32
N ASP A 75 5.56 3.73 -1.49
CA ASP A 75 6.69 2.80 -1.33
C ASP A 75 6.31 1.44 -0.69
N GLU A 76 5.15 1.33 -0.04
CA GLU A 76 4.75 0.09 0.66
C GLU A 76 3.33 -0.38 0.28
N PRO A 77 3.11 -0.91 -0.95
CA PRO A 77 1.80 -1.45 -1.37
C PRO A 77 1.21 -2.51 -0.43
N LEU A 78 2.08 -3.34 0.17
CA LEU A 78 1.68 -4.37 1.12
C LEU A 78 1.14 -3.80 2.43
N GLU A 79 1.69 -2.68 2.90
CA GLU A 79 1.17 -1.99 4.08
C GLU A 79 -0.25 -1.48 3.84
N VAL A 80 -0.47 -0.85 2.69
CA VAL A 80 -1.79 -0.34 2.30
C VAL A 80 -2.83 -1.47 2.35
N ILE A 81 -2.52 -2.65 1.80
CA ILE A 81 -3.43 -3.81 1.86
C ILE A 81 -3.69 -4.26 3.28
N LYS A 82 -2.63 -4.43 4.09
CA LYS A 82 -2.79 -4.90 5.48
C LYS A 82 -3.64 -3.92 6.28
N LEU A 83 -3.45 -2.61 6.10
CA LEU A 83 -4.24 -1.58 6.77
C LEU A 83 -5.71 -1.61 6.35
N LEU A 84 -5.99 -1.79 5.05
CA LEU A 84 -7.36 -1.91 4.56
C LEU A 84 -8.04 -3.21 5.00
N ALA A 85 -7.28 -4.30 5.13
CA ALA A 85 -7.80 -5.61 5.56
C ALA A 85 -8.10 -5.65 7.07
N HIS A 86 -7.21 -5.09 7.90
CA HIS A 86 -7.28 -5.21 9.37
C HIS A 86 -7.79 -3.95 10.07
N LYS A 87 -8.00 -2.84 9.35
CA LYS A 87 -8.38 -1.49 9.84
C LYS A 87 -7.35 -0.81 10.76
N LYS A 88 -6.58 -1.57 11.55
CA LYS A 88 -5.44 -1.14 12.37
C LYS A 88 -4.38 -2.24 12.40
N ILE A 89 -3.11 -1.87 12.46
CA ILE A 89 -2.00 -2.82 12.67
C ILE A 89 -1.21 -2.35 13.89
N GLU A 90 -1.32 -3.10 14.99
CA GLU A 90 -0.53 -2.90 16.21
C GLU A 90 0.58 -3.95 16.27
N TYR A 91 1.58 -3.86 15.38
CA TYR A 91 2.77 -4.71 15.46
C TYR A 91 4.02 -3.95 15.04
N ARG A 92 5.15 -4.29 15.67
CA ARG A 92 6.50 -3.88 15.29
C ARG A 92 6.79 -4.44 13.89
N LEU A 93 6.66 -3.61 12.86
CA LEU A 93 6.94 -4.02 11.48
C LEU A 93 8.41 -3.80 11.16
N ASP A 94 8.88 -4.56 10.16
CA ASP A 94 10.25 -4.58 9.65
C ASP A 94 10.82 -3.18 9.40
N LYS A 95 12.15 -3.10 9.39
CA LYS A 95 12.89 -1.87 9.11
C LYS A 95 12.39 -1.26 7.79
N THR A 96 11.91 -0.01 7.84
CA THR A 96 11.45 0.67 6.62
C THR A 96 12.62 0.87 5.67
N MET A 97 12.36 0.84 4.35
CA MET A 97 13.39 1.10 3.33
C MET A 97 13.80 2.58 3.26
N GLY A 98 13.48 3.38 4.28
CA GLY A 98 13.91 4.77 4.41
C GLY A 98 13.29 5.72 3.37
N GLY A 99 12.08 5.44 2.87
CA GLY A 99 11.39 6.12 1.77
C GLY A 99 11.19 7.64 1.91
N LYS A 100 12.28 8.42 1.86
CA LYS A 100 12.26 9.88 2.11
C LYS A 100 11.37 10.68 1.16
N VAL A 101 10.99 10.14 -0.01
CA VAL A 101 10.21 10.88 -1.02
C VAL A 101 8.70 10.77 -0.81
N TRP A 102 8.21 9.67 -0.25
CA TRP A 102 6.77 9.41 -0.14
C TRP A 102 6.16 9.79 1.21
N TRP A 103 6.98 10.26 2.14
CA TRP A 103 6.56 10.50 3.51
C TRP A 103 6.81 11.94 3.92
N LYS A 104 5.73 12.60 4.34
CA LYS A 104 5.79 13.93 4.94
C LYS A 104 5.82 13.79 6.46
N GLU A 105 6.85 14.35 7.09
CA GLU A 105 6.90 14.47 8.54
C GLU A 105 5.80 15.41 9.04
N ILE A 106 5.07 14.98 10.07
CA ILE A 106 4.04 15.77 10.75
C ILE A 106 4.57 16.27 12.09
N GLU A 107 5.17 15.38 12.86
CA GLU A 107 5.69 15.70 14.19
C GLU A 107 6.86 14.77 14.51
N SER A 108 7.87 15.30 15.20
CA SER A 108 9.02 14.54 15.67
C SER A 108 9.31 14.91 17.11
N LYS A 109 9.41 13.91 17.99
CA LYS A 109 9.65 14.12 19.42
C LYS A 109 10.32 12.90 20.04
N GLY A 110 11.43 13.14 20.74
CA GLY A 110 12.25 12.07 21.29
C GLY A 110 12.82 11.19 20.18
N ARG A 111 12.67 9.87 20.32
CA ARG A 111 13.08 8.90 19.30
C ARG A 111 12.03 8.62 18.22
N TYR A 112 10.84 9.22 18.31
CA TYR A 112 9.71 8.88 17.44
C TYR A 112 9.40 9.99 16.45
N VAL A 113 9.01 9.57 15.24
CA VAL A 113 8.58 10.45 14.14
C VAL A 113 7.23 9.99 13.63
N LEU A 114 6.26 10.90 13.64
CA LEU A 114 4.97 10.76 12.99
C LEU A 114 5.08 11.26 11.55
N GLN A 115 4.71 10.41 10.59
CA GLN A 115 4.73 10.71 9.17
C GLN A 115 3.39 10.39 8.51
N GLN A 116 3.10 11.06 7.39
CA GLN A 116 1.96 10.73 6.51
C GLN A 116 2.47 10.41 5.11
N ASN A 117 1.96 9.32 4.54
CA ASN A 117 2.24 8.97 3.16
C ASN A 117 1.54 9.95 2.23
N VAL A 118 2.28 10.56 1.30
CA VAL A 118 1.76 11.61 0.41
C VAL A 118 0.82 11.07 -0.67
N ILE A 119 0.88 9.77 -1.02
CA ILE A 119 -0.06 9.17 -1.98
C ILE A 119 -1.22 8.55 -1.24
N SER A 120 -0.93 7.55 -0.41
CA SER A 120 -1.96 6.72 0.21
C SER A 120 -2.66 7.41 1.39
N GLN A 121 -2.14 8.55 1.86
CA GLN A 121 -2.73 9.40 2.91
C GLN A 121 -2.82 8.74 4.30
N HIS A 122 -2.27 7.54 4.49
CA HIS A 122 -2.17 6.92 5.80
C HIS A 122 -1.01 7.50 6.62
N TYR A 123 -1.10 7.33 7.92
CA TYR A 123 -0.12 7.77 8.90
C TYR A 123 0.70 6.58 9.38
N ARG A 124 1.96 6.82 9.71
CA ARG A 124 2.83 5.88 10.43
C ARG A 124 3.60 6.58 11.53
N ILE A 125 3.96 5.82 12.56
CA ILE A 125 4.92 6.21 13.60
C ILE A 125 6.14 5.31 13.46
N ILE A 126 7.32 5.92 13.30
CA ILE A 126 8.60 5.22 13.25
C ILE A 126 9.52 5.69 14.38
N ASP A 127 10.51 4.87 14.72
CA ASP A 127 11.61 5.28 15.61
C ASP A 127 12.88 5.70 14.84
N ASP A 128 13.92 6.09 15.57
CA ASP A 128 15.26 6.45 15.09
C ASP A 128 15.99 5.30 14.39
N GLY A 129 15.64 4.05 14.73
CA GLY A 129 16.06 2.84 14.03
C GLY A 129 15.31 2.58 12.71
N HIS A 130 14.37 3.45 12.35
CA HIS A 130 13.45 3.31 11.21
C HIS A 130 12.52 2.10 11.32
N PHE A 131 12.25 1.61 12.53
CA PHE A 131 11.22 0.59 12.78
C PHE A 131 9.86 1.25 12.88
N ARG A 132 8.86 0.61 12.27
CA ARG A 132 7.47 1.05 12.36
C ARG A 132 6.81 0.50 13.62
N TRP A 133 6.27 1.41 14.41
CA TRP A 133 5.55 1.12 15.66
C TRP A 133 4.03 1.09 15.48
N TYR A 134 3.53 1.86 14.52
CA TYR A 134 2.09 2.02 14.33
C TYR A 134 1.78 2.55 12.93
N SER A 135 0.68 2.10 12.34
CA SER A 135 0.12 2.69 11.12
C SER A 135 -1.40 2.68 11.12
N SER A 136 -2.01 3.74 10.58
CA SER A 136 -3.47 3.87 10.50
C SER A 136 -3.86 4.91 9.44
N PHE A 137 -5.07 4.79 8.87
CA PHE A 137 -5.67 5.86 8.06
C PHE A 137 -6.38 6.91 8.91
N ASP A 138 -6.44 6.73 10.23
CA ASP A 138 -7.10 7.62 11.17
C ASP A 138 -6.08 8.54 11.84
N ARG A 139 -6.21 9.85 11.59
CA ARG A 139 -5.28 10.84 12.12
C ARG A 139 -5.36 10.94 13.64
N ASP A 140 -6.56 11.01 14.19
CA ASP A 140 -6.75 11.31 15.62
C ASP A 140 -6.32 10.11 16.47
N ASP A 141 -6.62 8.90 16.01
CA ASP A 141 -6.14 7.64 16.58
C ASP A 141 -4.60 7.56 16.55
N THR A 142 -3.97 7.97 15.44
CA THR A 142 -2.52 7.98 15.32
C THR A 142 -1.87 9.04 16.22
N MET A 143 -2.43 10.25 16.30
CA MET A 143 -1.94 11.31 17.19
C MET A 143 -2.03 10.87 18.65
N LYS A 144 -3.11 10.20 19.04
CA LYS A 144 -3.25 9.63 20.38
C LYS A 144 -2.13 8.62 20.66
N ARG A 145 -1.90 7.67 19.74
CA ARG A 145 -0.84 6.65 19.90
C ARG A 145 0.55 7.27 19.94
N PHE A 146 0.80 8.32 19.16
CA PHE A 146 2.06 9.08 19.21
C PHE A 146 2.25 9.73 20.59
N GLY A 147 1.19 10.35 21.14
CA GLY A 147 1.19 10.93 22.47
C GLY A 147 1.47 9.93 23.59
N GLU A 148 1.01 8.69 23.46
CA GLU A 148 1.33 7.59 24.37
C GLU A 148 2.81 7.19 24.28
N LEU A 149 3.34 7.01 23.06
CA LEU A 149 4.71 6.55 22.84
C LEU A 149 5.78 7.56 23.31
N ILE A 150 5.52 8.86 23.24
CA ILE A 150 6.48 9.89 23.67
C ILE A 150 6.51 10.13 25.18
N GLN A 151 5.58 9.53 25.93
CA GLN A 151 5.52 9.60 27.40
C GLN A 151 6.24 8.44 28.09
N ASP A 152 6.52 7.36 27.34
CA ASP A 152 7.37 6.23 27.74
C ASP A 152 8.86 6.55 27.57
#